data_AF-A0A0F9VM91-F1
#
_entry.id   AF-A0A0F9VM91-F1
#
_cell.length_a   1.000
_cell.length_b   1.000
_cell.length_c   1.000
_cell.angle_alpha   90.00
_cell.angle_beta   90.00
_cell.angle_gamma   90.00
#
_symmetry.space_group_name_H-M   'P 1'
#
loop_
_entity.id
_entity.type
_entity.pdbx_description
1 polymer ?
#
loop_
_entity_poly.entity_id
_entity_poly.type
_entity_poly.pdbx_seq_one_letter_code
_entity_poly.pdbx_strand_id
1 'polypeptide(L)' 'MRVKKIPKTSRLYQRYAKGSEVLYHATGKDKLGYKVNIVGTKAFIDKTTNHGGGHE' A
#
# COMPACT_ATOMS: atom_id res chain seq x y z
N MET A 1 6.62 -2.81 7.35
CA MET A 1 6.58 -3.20 5.91
C MET A 1 7.49 -2.29 5.13
N ARG A 2 8.07 -2.74 3.99
CA ARG A 2 8.84 -1.85 3.11
C ARG A 2 7.90 -1.19 2.09
N VAL A 3 7.84 0.14 2.08
CA VAL A 3 7.01 0.92 1.15
C VAL A 3 7.89 1.44 0.00
N LYS A 4 7.45 1.27 -1.26
CA LYS A 4 8.10 1.89 -2.42
C LYS A 4 7.07 2.58 -3.30
N LYS A 5 7.48 3.65 -3.99
CA LYS A 5 6.65 4.33 -4.98
C LYS A 5 6.45 3.43 -6.20
N ILE A 6 5.23 3.37 -6.72
CA ILE A 6 4.94 2.65 -7.97
C ILE A 6 5.22 3.60 -9.14
N PRO A 7 6.05 3.21 -10.11
CA PRO A 7 6.28 4.04 -11.30
C PRO A 7 5.00 4.17 -12.12
N LYS A 8 4.75 5.35 -12.69
CA LYS A 8 3.52 5.65 -13.45
C LYS A 8 3.29 4.72 -14.64
N THR A 9 4.38 4.19 -15.19
CA THR A 9 4.38 3.23 -16.30
C THR A 9 3.95 1.82 -15.88
N SER A 10 3.99 1.49 -14.58
CA SER A 10 3.58 0.17 -14.11
C SER A 10 2.09 -0.07 -14.36
N ARG A 11 1.76 -1.30 -14.77
CA ARG A 11 0.37 -1.76 -14.96
C ARG A 11 -0.47 -1.65 -13.68
N LEU A 12 0.15 -1.76 -12.50
CA LEU A 12 -0.52 -1.52 -11.22
C LEU A 12 -0.89 -0.03 -11.05
N TYR A 13 0.01 0.88 -11.41
CA TYR A 13 -0.30 2.31 -11.35
C TYR A 13 -1.46 2.64 -12.28
N GLN A 14 -1.40 2.18 -13.52
CA GLN A 14 -2.45 2.41 -14.53
C GLN A 14 -3.82 1.85 -14.09
N ARG A 15 -3.85 0.73 -13.36
CA ARG A 15 -5.08 0.10 -12.89
C ARG A 15 -5.70 0.82 -11.69
N TYR A 16 -4.88 1.31 -10.76
CA TYR A 16 -5.36 1.83 -9.47
C TYR A 16 -5.31 3.35 -9.37
N ALA A 17 -4.61 4.06 -10.26
CA ALA A 17 -4.51 5.51 -10.21
C ALA A 17 -5.78 6.13 -10.83
N LYS A 18 -6.76 6.49 -9.99
CA LYS A 18 -7.82 7.42 -10.41
C LYS A 18 -7.32 8.85 -10.24
N GLY A 19 -7.33 9.65 -11.30
CA GLY A 19 -7.21 11.10 -11.20
C GLY A 19 -5.81 11.71 -10.95
N SER A 20 -4.71 10.97 -11.14
CA SER A 20 -3.31 11.43 -10.98
C SER A 20 -2.68 11.31 -9.59
N GLU A 21 -3.27 10.55 -8.68
CA GLU A 21 -2.65 10.32 -7.37
C GLU A 21 -1.35 9.50 -7.46
N VAL A 22 -0.38 9.82 -6.61
CA VAL A 22 0.87 9.06 -6.50
C VAL A 22 0.59 7.79 -5.70
N LEU A 23 0.73 6.63 -6.36
CA LEU A 23 0.55 5.33 -5.73
C LEU A 23 1.86 4.75 -5.21
N TYR A 24 1.73 4.03 -4.11
CA TYR A 24 2.79 3.32 -3.43
C TYR A 24 2.38 1.84 -3.31
N HIS A 25 3.37 0.97 -3.19
CA HIS A 25 3.16 -0.42 -2.82
C HIS A 25 3.89 -0.72 -1.52
N ALA A 26 3.25 -1.49 -0.66
CA ALA A 26 3.87 -2.08 0.52
C ALA A 26 3.75 -3.60 0.44
N THR A 27 4.86 -4.26 0.73
CA THR A 27 4.87 -5.71 0.91
C THR A 27 5.24 -6.01 2.36
N GLY A 28 4.47 -6.89 2.98
CA GLY A 28 4.63 -7.29 4.37
C GLY A 28 4.11 -8.68 4.65
N LYS A 29 4.07 -9.01 5.94
CA LYS A 29 3.34 -10.16 6.46
C LYS A 29 2.23 -9.64 7.37
N ASP A 30 1.07 -10.28 7.34
CA ASP A 30 0.01 -10.01 8.31
C ASP A 30 0.33 -10.69 9.67
N LYS A 31 -0.56 -10.54 10.65
CA LYS A 31 -0.40 -11.12 12.00
C LYS A 31 -0.32 -12.66 12.00
N LEU A 32 -0.94 -13.32 11.01
CA LEU A 32 -0.90 -14.76 10.79
C LEU A 32 0.31 -15.22 9.95
N GLY A 33 1.17 -14.28 9.52
CA GLY A 33 2.39 -14.57 8.78
C GLY A 33 2.21 -14.68 7.26
N TYR A 34 1.00 -14.50 6.71
CA TYR A 34 0.77 -14.53 5.27
C TYR A 34 1.33 -13.28 4.60
N LYS A 35 1.87 -13.47 3.40
CA LYS A 35 2.41 -12.37 2.60
C LYS A 35 1.27 -11.51 2.07
N VAL A 36 1.27 -10.23 2.43
CA VAL A 36 0.30 -9.24 1.97
C VAL A 36 0.96 -8.19 1.08
N ASN A 37 0.23 -7.77 0.04
CA ASN A 37 0.63 -6.69 -0.85
C ASN A 37 -0.46 -5.63 -0.86
N ILE A 38 -0.11 -4.42 -0.46
CA ILE A 38 -1.03 -3.29 -0.36
C ILE A 38 -0.62 -2.26 -1.41
N VAL A 39 -1.57 -1.81 -2.22
CA VAL A 39 -1.39 -0.75 -3.23
C VAL A 39 -2.35 0.38 -2.91
N GLY A 40 -1.84 1.60 -2.80
CA GLY A 40 -2.67 2.76 -2.46
C GLY A 40 -1.85 4.03 -2.30
N THR A 41 -2.48 5.08 -1.77
CA THR A 41 -1.76 6.31 -1.40
C THR A 41 -0.83 6.04 -0.21
N LYS A 42 0.18 6.90 -0.02
CA LYS A 42 1.09 6.78 1.14
C LYS A 42 0.31 6.81 2.45
N ALA A 43 -0.69 7.68 2.57
CA ALA A 43 -1.53 7.79 3.77
C ALA A 43 -2.33 6.50 4.04
N PHE A 44 -2.92 5.90 3.00
CA PHE A 44 -3.65 4.64 3.13
C PHE A 44 -2.74 3.52 3.63
N ILE A 45 -1.56 3.37 3.02
CA ILE A 45 -0.57 2.36 3.41
C ILE A 45 -0.04 2.61 4.81
N ASP A 46 0.29 3.86 5.15
CA ASP A 46 0.79 4.22 6.48
C ASP A 46 -0.23 3.83 7.55
N LYS A 47 -1.51 4.18 7.33
CA LYS A 47 -2.63 3.70 8.14
C LYS A 47 -2.66 2.18 8.20
N THR A 48 -2.65 1.45 7.08
CA THR A 48 -2.72 -0.02 7.13
C THR A 48 -1.50 -0.68 7.80
N THR A 49 -0.34 -0.04 7.78
CA THR A 49 0.90 -0.60 8.34
C THR A 49 1.17 -0.21 9.79
N ASN A 50 0.68 0.94 10.25
CA ASN A 50 0.79 1.39 11.65
C ASN A 50 -0.43 0.97 12.49
N HIS A 51 -1.58 0.71 11.87
CA HIS A 51 -2.81 0.29 12.55
C HIS A 51 -2.84 -1.23 12.83
N GLY A 52 -1.73 -1.74 13.37
CA GLY A 52 -1.68 -3.02 14.06
C GLY A 52 -2.25 -2.95 15.49
N GLY A 53 -2.57 -1.75 15.99
CA GLY A 53 -3.27 -1.49 17.26
C GLY A 53 -4.19 -0.28 17.14
N GLY A 54 -5.38 -0.37 17.76
CA GLY A 54 -6.29 0.77 17.93
C GLY A 54 -7.58 0.71 17.11
N HIS A 55 -8.37 -0.35 17.26
CA HIS A 55 -9.81 -0.25 16.94
C HIS A 55 -10.40 0.85 17.83
N GLU A 56 -11.03 1.86 17.23
CA GLU A 56 -12.10 2.67 17.84
C GLU A 56 -13.32 2.56 16.92
#